data_AF-A0A942J3E9-F1
#
_entry.id   AF-A0A942J3E9-F1
#
_cell.length_a   1.000
_cell.length_b   1.000
_cell.length_c   1.000
_cell.angle_alpha   90.00
_cell.angle_beta   90.00
_cell.angle_gamma   90.00
#
_symmetry.space_group_name_H-M   'P 1'
#
loop_
_entity.id
_entity.type
_entity.pdbx_description
1 polymer ?
#
loop_
_entity_poly.entity_id
_entity_poly.type
_entity_poly.pdbx_seq_one_letter_code
_entity_poly.pdbx_strand_id
1 'polypeptide(L)'
;MQNYGTDHQAVLDAETALMALNSQDCPHLGCAVPWCQSSQWFECPCHGSRYNRWGEWVGDPAPRGLDRYASSLDDGTGQFVVDLGAYITGPARTSNALQQPAEGKACVDV
;
A
#
# COMPACT_ATOMS: atom_id res chain seq x y z
N MET A 1 6.36 -7.75 17.75
CA MET A 1 6.66 -6.65 16.81
C MET A 1 7.77 -7.17 15.91
N GLN A 2 7.48 -7.47 14.65
CA GLN A 2 8.52 -7.93 13.73
C GLN A 2 9.29 -6.68 13.30
N ASN A 3 10.55 -6.58 13.72
CA ASN A 3 11.46 -5.53 13.25
C ASN A 3 11.83 -5.89 11.81
N TYR A 4 11.20 -5.21 10.84
CA TYR A 4 11.73 -5.15 9.48
C TYR A 4 13.12 -4.51 9.57
N GLY A 5 14.15 -5.14 8.96
CA GLY A 5 15.57 -4.96 9.29
C GLY A 5 16.10 -3.51 9.26
N THR A 6 17.32 -3.32 9.75
CA THR A 6 17.97 -2.01 9.96
C THR A 6 18.43 -1.29 8.67
N ASP A 7 17.96 -1.70 7.49
CA ASP A 7 18.47 -1.23 6.20
C ASP A 7 17.37 -0.67 5.27
N HIS A 8 16.37 -0.02 5.86
CA HIS A 8 15.31 0.68 5.14
C HIS A 8 15.52 2.20 5.22
N GLN A 9 16.60 2.69 4.60
CA GLN A 9 16.75 4.14 4.39
C GLN A 9 16.03 4.54 3.10
N ALA A 10 15.18 5.57 3.20
CA ALA A 10 14.57 6.23 2.06
C ALA A 10 15.16 7.63 1.93
N VAL A 11 15.65 7.97 0.74
CA VAL A 11 16.00 9.36 0.40
C VAL A 11 14.75 9.99 -0.21
N LEU A 12 14.27 11.05 0.42
CA LEU A 12 13.11 11.80 -0.07
C LEU A 12 13.61 13.02 -0.83
N ASP A 13 13.17 13.14 -2.07
CA ASP A 13 13.39 14.30 -2.94
C ASP A 13 12.04 14.88 -3.38
N ALA A 14 12.05 15.80 -4.35
CA ALA A 14 10.81 16.42 -4.85
C ALA A 14 9.83 15.42 -5.49
N GLU A 15 10.27 14.21 -5.83
CA GLU A 15 9.48 13.19 -6.52
C GLU A 15 9.12 12.01 -5.63
N THR A 16 9.69 11.94 -4.42
CA THR A 16 9.56 10.79 -3.51
C THR A 16 8.75 11.17 -2.27
N ALA A 17 7.75 10.35 -1.95
CA ALA A 17 6.95 10.47 -0.74
C ALA A 17 6.79 9.12 -0.05
N LEU A 18 6.68 9.13 1.28
CA LEU A 18 6.33 7.96 2.08
C LEU A 18 4.84 7.98 2.41
N MET A 19 4.25 6.78 2.47
CA MET A 19 2.84 6.58 2.80
C MET A 19 2.70 5.29 3.61
N ALA A 20 1.86 5.32 4.63
CA ALA A 20 1.52 4.14 5.42
C ALA A 20 0.20 3.53 4.93
N LEU A 21 0.27 2.43 4.19
CA LEU A 21 -0.89 1.66 3.74
C LEU A 21 -1.30 0.60 4.77
N ASN A 22 -2.60 0.43 4.99
CA ASN A 22 -3.13 -0.69 5.76
C ASN A 22 -3.25 -1.94 4.87
N SER A 23 -2.14 -2.65 4.68
CA SER A 23 -2.13 -3.92 3.95
C SER A 23 -2.68 -5.09 4.76
N GLN A 24 -3.03 -4.90 6.04
CA GLN A 24 -3.51 -5.97 6.90
C GLN A 24 -5.02 -6.22 6.77
N ASP A 25 -5.76 -5.29 6.18
CA ASP A 25 -7.22 -5.32 6.08
C ASP A 25 -7.67 -4.98 4.66
N CYS A 26 -7.78 -6.00 3.80
CA CYS A 26 -8.30 -5.85 2.45
C CYS A 26 -9.73 -5.27 2.48
N PRO A 27 -10.01 -4.14 1.81
CA PRO A 27 -11.35 -3.54 1.72
C PRO A 27 -12.48 -4.44 1.20
N HIS A 28 -12.15 -5.62 0.68
CA HIS A 28 -13.13 -6.65 0.38
C HIS A 28 -13.71 -7.28 1.66
N LEU A 29 -12.91 -8.06 2.41
CA LEU A 29 -13.34 -8.88 3.55
C LEU A 29 -12.24 -9.04 4.64
N GLY A 30 -11.22 -8.19 4.61
CA GLY A 30 -10.21 -8.07 5.67
C GLY A 30 -9.08 -9.09 5.71
N CYS A 31 -8.77 -9.74 4.58
CA CYS A 31 -7.52 -10.50 4.45
C CYS A 31 -6.29 -9.56 4.42
N ALA A 32 -5.14 -10.06 4.88
CA ALA A 32 -3.86 -9.42 4.60
C ALA A 32 -3.55 -9.44 3.09
N VAL A 33 -2.90 -8.37 2.61
CA VAL A 33 -2.60 -8.09 1.21
C VAL A 33 -1.09 -7.89 1.06
N PRO A 34 -0.30 -8.96 0.87
CA PRO A 34 1.15 -8.86 0.74
C PRO A 34 1.58 -8.07 -0.49
N TRP A 35 2.79 -7.50 -0.42
CA TRP A 35 3.47 -6.90 -1.55
C TRP A 35 4.02 -7.98 -2.49
N CYS A 36 3.75 -7.84 -3.79
CA CYS A 36 4.32 -8.66 -4.83
C CYS A 36 5.51 -7.96 -5.50
N GLN A 37 6.70 -8.50 -5.28
CA GLN A 37 7.93 -7.93 -5.84
C GLN A 37 7.99 -8.03 -7.37
N SER A 38 7.30 -8.98 -8.00
CA SER A 38 7.34 -9.09 -9.47
C SER A 38 6.42 -8.08 -10.15
N SER A 39 5.19 -7.90 -9.68
CA SER A 39 4.22 -6.97 -10.29
C SER A 39 4.36 -5.54 -9.77
N GLN A 40 5.06 -5.35 -8.64
CA GLN A 40 5.14 -4.09 -7.88
C GLN A 40 3.77 -3.61 -7.39
N TRP A 41 2.88 -4.55 -7.08
CA TRP A 41 1.52 -4.34 -6.57
C TRP A 41 1.29 -5.07 -5.24
N PHE A 42 0.29 -4.65 -4.49
CA PHE A 42 -0.26 -5.41 -3.38
C PHE A 42 -1.32 -6.38 -3.90
N GLU A 43 -1.21 -7.66 -3.55
CA GLU A 43 -2.06 -8.71 -4.12
C GLU A 43 -2.70 -9.56 -3.03
N CYS A 44 -4.03 -9.59 -2.99
CA CYS A 44 -4.79 -10.32 -1.99
C CYS A 44 -4.95 -11.80 -2.41
N PRO A 45 -4.38 -12.76 -1.66
CA PRO A 45 -4.42 -14.18 -2.01
C PRO A 45 -5.79 -14.83 -1.76
N CYS A 46 -6.75 -14.13 -1.14
CA CYS A 46 -8.05 -14.71 -0.83
C CYS A 46 -8.97 -14.77 -2.06
N HIS A 47 -9.10 -13.66 -2.79
CA HIS A 47 -10.06 -13.52 -3.90
C HIS A 47 -9.52 -12.66 -5.05
N GLY A 48 -8.24 -12.31 -5.06
CA GLY A 48 -7.60 -11.66 -6.21
C GLY A 48 -7.68 -10.14 -6.28
N SER A 49 -8.14 -9.45 -5.22
CA SER A 49 -8.06 -7.98 -5.20
C SER A 49 -6.63 -7.51 -5.31
N ARG A 50 -6.37 -6.55 -6.19
CA ARG A 50 -5.04 -6.01 -6.46
C ARG A 50 -5.05 -4.49 -6.30
N TYR A 51 -3.94 -3.97 -5.80
CA TYR A 51 -3.74 -2.56 -5.57
C TYR A 51 -2.36 -2.14 -6.04
N ASN A 52 -2.25 -0.98 -6.67
CA ASN A 52 -0.96 -0.46 -7.10
C ASN A 52 -0.08 -0.04 -5.92
N ARG A 53 1.14 0.46 -6.16
CA ARG A 53 2.06 0.88 -5.10
C ARG A 53 1.56 2.01 -4.19
N TRP A 54 0.51 2.73 -4.59
CA TRP A 54 -0.17 3.75 -3.77
C TRP A 54 -1.44 3.22 -3.07
N GLY A 55 -1.66 1.91 -3.13
CA GLY A 55 -2.86 1.28 -2.58
C GLY A 55 -4.13 1.59 -3.38
N GLU A 56 -4.03 2.18 -4.57
CA GLU A 56 -5.21 2.40 -5.42
C GLU A 56 -5.68 1.08 -6.01
N TRP A 57 -6.99 0.90 -6.09
CA TRP A 57 -7.60 -0.31 -6.64
C TRP A 57 -7.23 -0.49 -8.12
N VAL A 58 -6.78 -1.70 -8.49
CA VAL A 58 -6.52 -2.09 -9.88
C VAL A 58 -7.11 -3.47 -10.25
N GLY A 59 -7.61 -4.24 -9.29
CA GLY A 59 -8.22 -5.54 -9.53
C GLY A 59 -9.36 -5.87 -8.55
N ASP A 60 -10.44 -6.44 -9.09
CA ASP A 60 -11.62 -6.91 -8.35
C ASP A 60 -11.30 -8.02 -7.33
N PRO A 61 -12.16 -8.30 -6.33
CA PRO A 61 -13.50 -7.73 -6.08
C PRO A 61 -13.59 -6.53 -5.12
N ALA A 62 -12.51 -6.06 -4.49
CA ALA A 62 -12.60 -5.00 -3.48
C ALA A 62 -13.30 -3.72 -4.00
N PRO A 63 -14.18 -3.06 -3.22
CA PRO A 63 -14.99 -1.94 -3.69
C PRO A 63 -14.24 -0.60 -3.77
N ARG A 64 -12.98 -0.55 -3.32
CA ARG A 64 -12.13 0.66 -3.20
C ARG A 64 -10.67 0.26 -2.96
N GLY A 65 -9.77 1.24 -2.97
CA GLY A 65 -8.35 1.05 -2.63
C GLY A 65 -8.10 0.78 -1.15
N LEU A 66 -6.86 0.39 -0.82
CA LEU A 66 -6.38 0.15 0.54
C LEU A 66 -6.52 1.41 1.40
N ASP A 67 -6.90 1.19 2.65
CA ASP A 67 -6.90 2.23 3.66
C ASP A 67 -5.48 2.67 4.01
N ARG A 68 -5.38 3.82 4.66
CA ARG A 68 -4.12 4.47 4.98
C ARG A 68 -4.14 4.96 6.42
N TYR A 69 -2.97 5.18 6.97
CA TYR A 69 -2.80 5.87 8.24
C TYR A 69 -2.30 7.28 7.97
N ALA A 70 -2.74 8.23 8.79
CA ALA A 70 -2.08 9.53 8.81
C ALA A 70 -0.61 9.33 9.19
N SER A 71 0.28 9.95 8.44
CA SER A 71 1.71 9.82 8.64
C SER A 71 2.42 11.13 8.36
N SER A 72 3.53 11.36 9.05
CA SER A 72 4.36 12.54 8.91
C SER A 72 5.84 12.18 8.99
N LEU A 73 6.69 12.96 8.34
CA LEU A 73 8.12 12.92 8.58
C LEU A 73 8.47 14.01 9.61
N ASP A 74 9.18 13.62 10.65
CA ASP A 74 9.74 14.57 11.60
C ASP A 74 11.08 15.10 11.05
N ASP A 75 11.09 16.36 10.62
CA ASP A 75 12.27 16.98 9.97
C ASP A 75 13.48 17.09 10.92
N GLY A 76 13.27 17.10 12.24
CA GLY A 76 14.34 17.21 13.23
C GLY A 76 15.06 15.90 13.51
N THR A 77 14.34 14.78 13.38
CA THR A 77 14.84 13.43 13.70
C THR A 77 14.94 12.50 12.50
N GLY A 78 14.33 12.87 11.37
CA GLY A 78 14.21 12.02 10.18
C GLY A 78 13.27 10.82 10.38
N GLN A 79 12.51 10.77 11.47
CA GLN A 79 11.62 9.66 11.76
C GLN A 79 10.32 9.77 10.95
N PHE A 80 9.94 8.68 10.29
CA PHE A 80 8.60 8.54 9.71
C PHE A 80 7.62 8.04 10.77
N VAL A 81 6.72 8.92 11.19
CA VAL A 81 5.73 8.67 12.24
C VAL A 81 4.41 8.28 11.60
N VAL A 82 3.80 7.20 12.08
CA VAL A 82 2.49 6.71 11.64
C VAL A 82 1.53 6.73 12.81
N ASP A 83 0.42 7.45 12.67
CA ASP A 83 -0.67 7.45 13.65
C ASP A 83 -1.64 6.31 13.33
N LEU A 84 -1.52 5.21 14.09
CA LEU A 84 -2.37 4.03 13.94
C LEU A 84 -3.83 4.26 14.38
N GLY A 85 -4.12 5.36 15.09
CA GLY A 85 -5.48 5.77 15.47
C GLY A 85 -6.17 6.64 14.42
N ALA A 86 -5.40 7.31 13.55
CA ALA A 86 -5.91 8.19 12.50
C ALA A 86 -6.07 7.43 11.17
N TYR A 87 -7.16 6.68 11.08
CA TYR A 87 -7.52 5.90 9.90
C TYR A 87 -8.09 6.77 8.77
N ILE A 88 -7.60 6.56 7.55
CA ILE A 88 -8.07 7.26 6.34
C ILE A 88 -8.61 6.23 5.37
N THR A 89 -9.89 6.36 5.00
CA THR A 89 -10.52 5.46 4.04
C THR A 89 -9.84 5.53 2.67
N GLY A 90 -9.54 4.37 2.11
CA GLY A 90 -8.88 4.21 0.82
C GLY A 90 -9.71 4.78 -0.34
N PRO A 91 -9.04 5.17 -1.43
CA PRO A 91 -9.67 5.96 -2.48
C PRO A 91 -10.68 5.13 -3.30
N ALA A 92 -11.65 5.79 -3.94
CA ALA A 92 -12.65 5.14 -4.78
C ALA A 92 -12.02 4.40 -5.98
N ARG A 93 -12.70 3.40 -6.55
CA ARG A 93 -12.20 2.65 -7.73
C ARG A 93 -11.81 3.52 -8.93
N THR A 94 -12.37 4.72 -9.03
CA THR A 94 -12.06 5.68 -10.10
C THR A 94 -10.73 6.41 -9.88
N SER A 95 -10.08 6.27 -8.71
CA SER A 95 -8.74 6.78 -8.50
C SER A 95 -7.73 5.88 -9.18
N ASN A 96 -7.00 6.44 -10.14
CA ASN A 96 -5.83 5.81 -10.72
C ASN A 96 -4.82 6.92 -11.04
N ALA A 97 -4.38 7.63 -10.00
CA ALA A 97 -3.49 8.76 -10.14
C ALA A 97 -2.14 8.34 -10.73
N LEU A 98 -1.67 7.13 -10.41
CA LEU A 98 -0.40 6.63 -10.95
C LEU A 98 -0.51 6.04 -12.35
N GLN A 99 -1.67 5.51 -12.75
CA GLN A 99 -1.82 4.68 -13.95
C GLN A 99 -0.74 3.60 -14.06
N GLN A 100 -0.27 3.08 -12.92
CA GLN A 100 0.83 2.12 -12.86
C GLN A 100 0.38 0.79 -13.48
N PRO A 101 0.97 0.34 -14.60
CA PRO A 101 0.75 -1.02 -15.08
C PRO A 101 1.45 -2.02 -14.16
N ALA A 102 1.08 -3.30 -14.24
CA ALA A 102 1.84 -4.35 -13.58
C ALA A 102 3.22 -4.44 -14.24
N GLU A 103 4.28 -4.41 -13.44
CA GLU A 103 5.66 -4.43 -13.95
C GLU A 103 6.14 -5.87 -14.26
N GLY A 104 5.42 -6.87 -13.80
CA GLY A 104 5.73 -8.29 -13.99
C GLY A 104 4.57 -9.20 -13.62
N LYS A 105 4.86 -10.50 -13.47
CA LYS A 105 3.83 -11.51 -13.16
C LYS A 105 3.23 -11.25 -11.78
N ALA A 106 1.93 -11.49 -11.65
CA ALA A 106 1.30 -11.60 -10.33
C ALA A 106 1.96 -12.69 -9.49
N CYS A 107 2.05 -12.46 -8.19
CA CYS A 107 2.51 -13.41 -7.18
C CYS A 107 1.39 -14.33 -6.69
N VAL A 108 0.13 -13.91 -6.87
CA VAL A 108 -1.05 -14.72 -6.58
C VAL A 108 -1.73 -15.18 -7.87
N ASP A 109 -1.93 -16.49 -7.98
CA ASP A 109 -2.65 -17.16 -9.06
C ASP A 109 -4.03 -17.58 -8.52
N VAL A 110 -4.96 -16.62 -8.44
CA VAL A 110 -6.35 -16.79 -7.92
C VAL A 110 -7.39 -16.36 -8.94
#